data_AF-A0A973LR63-F1
#
_entry.id   AF-A0A973LR63-F1
#
_cell.length_a   1.000
_cell.length_b   1.000
_cell.length_c   1.000
_cell.angle_alpha   90.00
_cell.angle_beta   90.00
_cell.angle_gamma   90.00
#
_symmetry.space_group_name_H-M   'P 1'
#
loop_
_entity.id
_entity.type
_entity.pdbx_description
1 polymer ?
#
loop_
_entity_poly.entity_id
_entity_poly.type
_entity_poly.pdbx_seq_one_letter_code
_entity_poly.pdbx_strand_id
1 'polypeptide(L)'
;MRPDTPAENADHTAEAARLERTAGLYPEDAEALLLQAAAHLELAGDRPAATTLYDRLLSSADGLEKPYLVRALKASNLWEYGHEAEARAIIDGVRAAAPRDPAPWVIVAEALEAHDELEAAQET
;
A
#
# COMPACT_ATOMS: atom_id res chain seq x y z
N MET A 1 -0.33 16.50 27.64
CA MET A 1 0.79 15.74 27.04
C MET A 1 0.41 14.28 27.10
N ARG A 2 -0.17 13.73 26.02
CA ARG A 2 -0.29 12.27 25.87
C ARG A 2 1.11 11.75 25.51
N PRO A 3 1.58 10.63 26.07
CA PRO A 3 2.79 10.00 25.54
C PRO A 3 2.46 9.54 24.12
N ASP A 4 3.19 10.03 23.11
CA ASP A 4 3.15 9.45 21.77
C ASP A 4 3.66 8.01 21.89
N THR A 5 2.75 7.03 21.78
CA THR A 5 2.90 5.72 22.39
C THR A 5 3.78 4.79 21.54
N PRO A 6 4.98 4.40 22.02
CA PRO A 6 5.78 3.36 21.37
C PRO A 6 5.09 1.98 21.40
N ALA A 7 4.14 1.78 22.33
CA ALA A 7 3.37 0.55 22.48
C ALA A 7 2.36 0.34 21.35
N GLU A 8 1.69 1.39 20.87
CA GLU A 8 0.72 1.28 19.76
C GLU A 8 1.42 0.90 18.44
N ASN A 9 2.60 1.49 18.17
CA ASN A 9 3.41 1.12 17.00
C ASN A 9 4.04 -0.28 17.12
N ALA A 10 4.42 -0.70 18.34
CA ALA A 10 4.91 -2.05 18.60
C ALA A 10 3.83 -3.11 18.32
N ASP A 11 2.57 -2.81 18.66
CA ASP A 11 1.43 -3.70 18.37
C ASP A 11 1.23 -3.88 16.86
N HIS A 12 1.37 -2.82 16.07
CA HIS A 12 1.27 -2.91 14.61
C HIS A 12 2.41 -3.70 13.96
N THR A 13 3.65 -3.51 14.41
CA THR A 13 4.79 -4.29 13.89
C THR A 13 4.63 -5.78 14.20
N ALA A 14 4.17 -6.11 15.42
CA ALA A 14 3.94 -7.48 15.83
C ALA A 14 2.78 -8.14 15.04
N GLU A 15 1.71 -7.39 14.76
CA GLU A 15 0.58 -7.88 13.97
C GLU A 15 0.96 -8.11 12.51
N ALA A 16 1.74 -7.22 11.89
CA ALA A 16 2.27 -7.43 10.54
C ALA A 16 3.05 -8.75 10.44
N ALA A 17 3.97 -9.00 11.38
CA ALA A 17 4.76 -10.25 11.42
C ALA A 17 3.91 -11.51 11.69
N ARG A 18 2.78 -11.38 12.39
CA ARG A 18 1.81 -12.48 12.57
C ARG A 18 1.06 -12.76 11.26
N LEU A 19 0.61 -11.72 10.56
CA LEU A 19 -0.09 -11.83 9.28
C LEU A 19 0.81 -12.43 8.19
N GLU A 20 2.07 -12.02 8.09
CA GLU A 20 3.03 -12.59 7.13
C GLU A 20 3.26 -14.09 7.35
N ARG A 21 3.39 -14.52 8.63
CA ARG A 21 3.49 -15.94 8.96
C ARG A 21 2.21 -16.69 8.58
N THR A 22 1.06 -16.06 8.78
CA THR A 22 -0.25 -16.64 8.44
C THR A 22 -0.40 -16.77 6.91
N ALA A 23 0.03 -15.78 6.13
CA ALA A 23 0.05 -15.83 4.67
C ALA A 23 0.91 -16.98 4.13
N GLY A 24 1.99 -17.33 4.83
CA GLY A 24 2.80 -18.51 4.49
C GLY A 24 2.12 -19.86 4.76
N LEU A 25 1.09 -19.89 5.61
CA LEU A 25 0.30 -21.08 5.92
C LEU A 25 -0.95 -21.22 5.04
N TYR A 26 -1.46 -20.10 4.52
CA TYR A 26 -2.67 -20.02 3.70
C TYR A 26 -2.38 -19.24 2.40
N PRO A 27 -1.75 -19.87 1.39
CA PRO A 27 -1.39 -19.22 0.13
C PRO A 27 -2.59 -18.63 -0.62
N GLU A 28 -3.76 -19.26 -0.51
CA GLU A 28 -5.02 -18.80 -1.10
C GLU A 28 -5.48 -17.43 -0.57
N ASP A 29 -5.12 -17.11 0.68
CA ASP A 29 -5.48 -15.86 1.34
C ASP A 29 -4.28 -14.89 1.40
N ALA A 30 -3.15 -15.25 0.78
CA ALA A 30 -1.89 -14.53 0.95
C ALA A 30 -1.96 -13.07 0.50
N GLU A 31 -2.69 -12.76 -0.58
CA GLU A 31 -2.83 -11.38 -1.04
C GLU A 31 -3.50 -10.50 0.03
N ALA A 32 -4.64 -10.92 0.56
CA ALA A 32 -5.37 -10.17 1.58
C ALA A 32 -4.56 -10.03 2.87
N LEU A 33 -3.92 -11.11 3.33
CA LEU A 33 -3.12 -11.12 4.55
C LEU A 33 -1.87 -10.23 4.43
N LEU A 34 -1.19 -10.24 3.28
CA LEU A 34 0.00 -9.41 3.05
C LEU A 34 -0.37 -7.94 2.83
N LEU A 35 -1.52 -7.62 2.22
CA LEU A 35 -2.02 -6.25 2.15
C LEU A 35 -2.34 -5.69 3.55
N GLN A 36 -2.94 -6.49 4.42
CA GLN A 36 -3.18 -6.09 5.80
C GLN A 36 -1.87 -5.92 6.59
N ALA A 37 -0.89 -6.79 6.37
CA ALA A 37 0.43 -6.65 6.98
C ALA A 37 1.12 -5.35 6.54
N ALA A 38 1.07 -5.01 5.25
CA ALA A 38 1.60 -3.76 4.73
C ALA A 38 0.92 -2.54 5.39
N ALA A 39 -0.41 -2.54 5.51
CA ALA A 39 -1.14 -1.47 6.18
C ALA A 39 -0.72 -1.30 7.67
N HIS A 40 -0.44 -2.39 8.38
CA HIS A 40 0.11 -2.30 9.74
C HIS A 40 1.52 -1.71 9.78
N LEU A 41 2.37 -2.04 8.81
CA LEU A 41 3.70 -1.44 8.70
C LEU A 41 3.62 0.05 8.39
N GLU A 42 2.67 0.49 7.54
CA GLU A 42 2.39 1.90 7.31
C GLU A 42 1.99 2.65 8.58
N LEU A 43 1.06 2.07 9.36
CA LEU A 43 0.63 2.63 10.65
C LEU A 43 1.77 2.68 11.68
N ALA A 44 2.68 1.71 11.64
CA ALA A 44 3.88 1.70 12.47
C ALA A 44 4.97 2.69 12.00
N GLY A 45 4.80 3.30 10.82
CA GLY A 45 5.77 4.19 10.17
C GLY A 45 6.89 3.46 9.41
N ASP A 46 6.86 2.14 9.30
CA ASP A 46 7.82 1.34 8.53
C ASP A 46 7.41 1.25 7.05
N ARG A 47 7.39 2.42 6.41
CA ARG A 47 7.12 2.60 4.98
C ARG A 47 8.05 1.76 4.07
N PRO A 48 9.36 1.60 4.32
CA PRO A 48 10.20 0.72 3.50
C PRO A 48 9.81 -0.76 3.60
N ALA A 49 9.45 -1.26 4.79
CA ALA A 49 8.99 -2.64 4.93
C ALA A 49 7.64 -2.85 4.21
N ALA A 50 6.69 -1.91 4.32
CA ALA A 50 5.44 -1.94 3.58
C ALA A 50 5.69 -2.01 2.05
N THR A 51 6.60 -1.17 1.54
CA THR A 51 7.02 -1.20 0.12
C THR A 51 7.51 -2.57 -0.31
N THR A 52 8.33 -3.21 0.53
CA THR A 52 8.89 -4.55 0.26
C THR A 52 7.78 -5.61 0.14
N LEU A 53 6.72 -5.51 0.95
CA LEU A 53 5.55 -6.41 0.84
C LEU A 53 4.77 -6.16 -0.46
N TYR A 54 4.58 -4.91 -0.85
CA TYR A 54 3.95 -4.59 -2.13
C TYR A 54 4.75 -5.11 -3.33
N ASP A 55 6.07 -4.95 -3.31
CA ASP A 55 6.95 -5.49 -4.35
C ASP A 55 6.87 -7.02 -4.42
N ARG A 56 6.88 -7.68 -3.25
CA ARG A 56 6.70 -9.14 -3.17
C ARG A 56 5.38 -9.58 -3.80
N LEU A 57 4.27 -8.92 -3.47
CA LEU A 57 2.95 -9.20 -4.07
C LEU A 57 2.98 -9.03 -5.59
N LEU A 58 3.49 -7.89 -6.08
CA LEU A 58 3.54 -7.59 -7.51
C LEU A 58 4.47 -8.50 -8.31
N SER A 59 5.45 -9.13 -7.65
CA SER A 59 6.35 -10.11 -8.25
C SER A 59 5.86 -11.57 -8.15
N SER A 60 4.71 -11.82 -7.51
CA SER A 60 4.18 -13.16 -7.30
C SER A 60 3.86 -13.86 -8.63
N ALA A 61 4.25 -15.13 -8.74
CA ALA A 61 4.04 -15.94 -9.94
C ALA A 61 2.57 -16.37 -10.14
N ASP A 62 1.81 -16.49 -9.04
CA ASP A 62 0.42 -16.99 -9.05
C ASP A 62 -0.59 -15.94 -9.55
N GLY A 63 -0.11 -14.72 -9.85
CA GLY A 63 -0.95 -13.58 -10.17
C GLY A 63 -1.58 -12.96 -8.92
N LEU A 64 -2.16 -11.78 -9.08
CA LEU A 64 -2.92 -11.09 -8.04
C LEU A 64 -4.38 -10.97 -8.48
N GLU A 65 -5.29 -11.03 -7.51
CA GLU A 65 -6.70 -10.71 -7.68
C GLU A 65 -6.88 -9.22 -7.95
N LYS A 66 -6.16 -8.35 -7.23
CA LYS A 66 -6.31 -6.89 -7.32
C LYS A 66 -4.99 -6.17 -7.62
N PRO A 67 -4.31 -6.47 -8.74
CA PRO A 67 -2.98 -5.95 -9.03
C PRO A 67 -2.91 -4.42 -9.08
N TYR A 68 -3.96 -3.76 -9.59
CA TYR A 68 -4.01 -2.30 -9.65
C TYR A 68 -4.25 -1.64 -8.29
N LEU A 69 -4.96 -2.32 -7.38
CA LEU A 69 -5.11 -1.84 -6.01
C LEU A 69 -3.76 -1.89 -5.29
N VAL A 70 -3.04 -3.01 -5.43
CA VAL A 70 -1.69 -3.16 -4.86
C VAL A 70 -0.74 -2.08 -5.39
N ARG A 71 -0.80 -1.76 -6.69
CA ARG A 71 0.00 -0.66 -7.27
C ARG A 71 -0.38 0.71 -6.70
N ALA A 72 -1.67 1.01 -6.59
CA ALA A 72 -2.14 2.29 -6.05
C ALA A 72 -1.70 2.47 -4.58
N LEU A 73 -1.84 1.42 -3.76
CA LEU A 73 -1.39 1.43 -2.36
C LEU A 73 0.13 1.60 -2.26
N LYS A 74 0.91 0.87 -3.09
CA LYS A 74 2.36 1.06 -3.17
C LYS A 74 2.73 2.51 -3.50
N ALA A 75 2.05 3.13 -4.47
CA ALA A 75 2.32 4.51 -4.86
C ALA A 75 2.05 5.48 -3.70
N SER A 76 0.90 5.34 -3.03
CA SER A 76 0.55 6.14 -1.85
C SER A 76 1.64 6.03 -0.76
N ASN A 77 2.02 4.80 -0.41
CA ASN A 77 3.08 4.54 0.56
C ASN A 77 4.44 5.13 0.17
N LEU A 78 4.82 5.03 -1.11
CA LEU A 78 6.08 5.58 -1.62
C LEU A 78 6.12 7.10 -1.54
N TRP A 79 4.99 7.77 -1.80
CA TRP A 79 4.94 9.22 -1.75
C TRP A 79 5.14 9.73 -0.32
N GLU A 80 4.43 9.14 0.64
CA GLU A 80 4.62 9.35 2.09
C GLU A 80 6.05 9.05 2.55
N TYR A 81 6.73 8.14 1.84
CA TYR A 81 8.12 7.75 2.09
C TYR A 81 9.16 8.65 1.38
N GLY A 82 8.73 9.69 0.67
CA GLY A 82 9.61 10.64 -0.02
C GLY A 82 10.07 10.19 -1.43
N HIS A 83 9.47 9.14 -1.97
CA HIS A 83 9.75 8.59 -3.30
C HIS A 83 8.75 9.08 -4.35
N GLU A 84 8.47 10.38 -4.36
CA GLU A 84 7.45 11.01 -5.21
C GLU A 84 7.56 10.63 -6.69
N ALA A 85 8.76 10.68 -7.28
CA ALA A 85 8.93 10.41 -8.71
C ALA A 85 8.51 8.98 -9.08
N GLU A 86 8.78 8.00 -8.20
CA GLU A 86 8.35 6.62 -8.40
C GLU A 86 6.83 6.48 -8.16
N ALA A 87 6.31 7.11 -7.12
CA ALA A 87 4.87 7.14 -6.84
C ALA A 87 4.06 7.67 -8.02
N ARG A 88 4.47 8.81 -8.61
CA ARG A 88 3.84 9.39 -9.79
C ARG A 88 3.90 8.47 -11.00
N ALA A 89 5.05 7.85 -11.27
CA ALA A 89 5.18 6.90 -12.38
C ALA A 89 4.23 5.70 -12.22
N ILE A 90 4.04 5.21 -10.99
CA ILE A 90 3.07 4.14 -10.71
C ILE A 90 1.63 4.63 -10.88
N ILE A 91 1.30 5.83 -10.37
CA ILE A 91 -0.03 6.46 -10.53
C ILE A 91 -0.38 6.60 -12.01
N ASP A 92 0.53 7.13 -12.83
CA ASP A 92 0.33 7.26 -14.27
C ASP A 92 0.10 5.89 -14.93
N GLY A 93 0.85 4.87 -14.50
CA GLY A 93 0.66 3.50 -14.93
C GLY A 93 -0.72 2.91 -14.57
N VAL A 94 -1.23 3.21 -13.37
CA VAL A 94 -2.59 2.80 -12.95
C VAL A 94 -3.64 3.51 -13.80
N ARG A 95 -3.51 4.84 -13.99
CA ARG A 95 -4.43 5.65 -14.79
C ARG A 95 -4.49 5.18 -16.25
N ALA A 96 -3.33 4.95 -16.85
CA ALA A 96 -3.21 4.49 -18.23
C ALA A 96 -3.82 3.08 -18.44
N ALA A 97 -3.76 2.22 -17.43
CA ALA A 97 -4.35 0.89 -17.48
C ALA A 97 -5.89 0.89 -17.36
N ALA A 98 -6.47 2.00 -16.92
CA ALA A 98 -7.91 2.22 -16.76
C ALA A 98 -8.64 1.05 -16.06
N PRO A 99 -8.28 0.69 -14.81
CA PRO A 99 -8.92 -0.41 -14.11
C PRO A 99 -10.43 -0.20 -13.97
N ARG A 100 -11.19 -1.29 -14.07
CA ARG A 100 -12.66 -1.25 -13.91
C ARG A 100 -13.11 -1.18 -12.46
N ASP A 101 -12.28 -1.70 -11.55
CA ASP A 101 -12.54 -1.62 -10.11
C ASP A 101 -12.36 -0.16 -9.67
N PRO A 102 -13.28 0.41 -8.86
CA PRO A 102 -13.15 1.78 -8.36
C PRO A 102 -12.04 1.95 -7.31
N ALA A 103 -11.68 0.91 -6.56
CA ALA A 103 -10.77 1.04 -5.41
C ALA A 103 -9.38 1.61 -5.75
N PRO A 104 -8.71 1.21 -6.86
CA PRO A 104 -7.45 1.83 -7.26
C PRO A 104 -7.57 3.34 -7.52
N TRP A 105 -8.69 3.80 -8.10
CA TRP A 105 -8.91 5.22 -8.39
C TRP A 105 -9.10 6.03 -7.13
N VAL A 106 -9.83 5.50 -6.15
CA VAL A 106 -9.98 6.13 -4.83
C VAL A 106 -8.62 6.33 -4.17
N ILE A 107 -7.79 5.29 -4.12
CA ILE A 107 -6.45 5.39 -3.53
C ILE A 107 -5.56 6.39 -4.29
N VAL A 108 -5.62 6.42 -5.63
CA VAL A 108 -4.87 7.40 -6.43
C VAL A 108 -5.34 8.83 -6.12
N ALA A 109 -6.65 9.07 -6.07
CA ALA A 109 -7.21 10.38 -5.79
C ALA A 109 -6.83 10.85 -4.37
N GLU A 110 -6.97 9.99 -3.36
CA GLU A 110 -6.60 10.28 -1.97
C GLU A 110 -5.11 10.57 -1.84
N ALA A 111 -4.24 9.80 -2.51
CA ALA A 111 -2.80 10.03 -2.49
C ALA A 111 -2.43 11.39 -3.10
N LEU A 112 -3.04 11.75 -4.23
CA LEU A 112 -2.84 13.05 -4.87
C LEU A 112 -3.36 14.20 -4.00
N GLU A 113 -4.55 14.06 -3.41
CA GLU A 113 -5.13 15.07 -2.52
C GLU A 113 -4.25 15.30 -1.28
N ALA A 114 -3.78 14.23 -0.64
CA ALA A 114 -2.90 14.31 0.53
C ALA A 114 -1.56 15.02 0.24
N HIS A 115 -1.17 15.10 -1.03
CA HIS A 115 0.09 15.70 -1.48
C HIS A 115 -0.13 16.99 -2.31
N ASP A 116 -1.27 17.67 -2.09
CA ASP A 116 -1.63 18.96 -2.69
C ASP A 116 -1.78 18.97 -4.23
N GLU A 117 -1.94 17.80 -4.86
CA GLU A 117 -2.15 17.65 -6.30
C GLU A 117 -3.65 17.67 -6.67
N LEU A 118 -4.37 18.70 -6.22
CA LEU A 118 -5.85 18.74 -6.23
C LEU A 118 -6.46 18.69 -7.65
N GLU A 119 -5.84 19.35 -8.64
CA GLU A 119 -6.32 19.30 -10.02
C GLU A 119 -6.19 17.89 -10.59
N ALA A 120 -5.04 17.25 -10.38
CA ALA A 120 -4.84 15.86 -10.77
C ALA A 120 -5.81 14.94 -10.02
N ALA A 121 -6.03 15.14 -8.72
CA ALA A 121 -6.96 14.33 -7.93
C ALA A 121 -8.40 14.40 -8.49
N GLN A 122 -8.84 15.58 -8.91
CA GLN A 122 -10.17 15.81 -9.49
C GLN A 122 -10.37 15.16 -10.87
N GLU A 123 -9.29 14.89 -11.61
CA GLU A 123 -9.30 14.23 -12.92
C GLU A 123 -9.31 12.69 -12.84
N THR A 124 -9.23 12.14 -11.64
CA THR A 124 -9.23 10.69 -11.36
C THR A 124 -10.63 10.09 -11.51
#